data_AF-A0A3A8H9H0-F1
#
_entry.id   AF-A0A3A8H9H0-F1
#
_cell.length_a   1.000
_cell.length_b   1.000
_cell.length_c   1.000
_cell.angle_alpha   90.00
_cell.angle_beta   90.00
_cell.angle_gamma   90.00
#
_symmetry.space_group_name_H-M   'P 1'
#
loop_
_entity.id
_entity.type
_entity.pdbx_description
1 polymer ?
#
loop_
_entity_poly.entity_id
_entity_poly.type
_entity_poly.pdbx_seq_one_letter_code
_entity_poly.pdbx_strand_id
1 'polypeptide(L)'
;MNRHLGHEVAKAEGSVMSVEWKPVFVLPNIRIEAPIEGGEVALVPTDDPRVADLRRQSSRLAEFLGRFSDAFGVLIEPTVLLIRADAPDSLFSVSALAGFRDLVAHSVIPHARARLLAYSRQGGVHFGNSFTFYPWMVDKHDEYMVARTPALYAIHNVEKFHGQSTPEVPVLRVSDSDLDTPLLEGLLARWRVWYGSEAPAVEDVAMFRSLNMALHASMLPAGSDGIFYDQGRLVSLWVSAFEILVHPGGSGKSDLFDAAAFAAFINAQISFMDKQRKFEEALMTSRPG
;
A
#
# COMPACT_ATOMS: atom_id res chain seq x y z
N MET A 1 -55.70 38.00 25.35
CA MET A 1 -55.00 38.62 24.20
C MET A 1 -53.53 38.77 24.60
N ASN A 2 -52.63 38.10 23.85
CA ASN A 2 -51.15 38.14 23.84
C ASN A 2 -50.40 37.74 25.13
N ARG A 3 -49.72 36.58 25.22
CA ARG A 3 -48.50 36.06 24.53
C ARG A 3 -47.23 36.89 24.74
N HIS A 4 -46.26 36.29 25.44
CA HIS A 4 -44.83 36.12 25.09
C HIS A 4 -44.10 35.55 26.34
N LEU A 5 -43.95 34.22 26.49
CA LEU A 5 -42.94 33.35 25.86
C LEU A 5 -41.54 33.98 25.85
N GLY A 6 -40.85 33.88 26.99
CA GLY A 6 -39.41 34.03 27.08
C GLY A 6 -38.74 32.82 26.44
N HIS A 7 -37.99 33.09 25.37
CA HIS A 7 -37.23 32.13 24.60
C HIS A 7 -36.01 31.68 25.41
N GLU A 8 -36.08 30.48 25.98
CA GLU A 8 -34.89 29.77 26.45
C GLU A 8 -34.21 29.19 25.20
N VAL A 9 -33.17 29.88 24.71
CA VAL A 9 -32.38 29.42 23.57
C VAL A 9 -31.49 28.29 24.09
N ALA A 10 -31.98 27.06 23.95
CA ALA A 10 -31.17 25.87 24.04
C ALA A 10 -30.02 25.99 23.04
N LYS A 11 -28.81 26.11 23.60
CA LYS A 11 -27.55 26.04 22.87
C LYS A 11 -27.44 24.62 22.33
N ALA A 12 -27.85 24.42 21.08
CA ALA A 12 -27.52 23.22 20.33
C ALA A 12 -26.00 23.28 20.06
N GLU A 13 -25.22 22.82 21.03
CA GLU A 13 -23.86 22.38 20.78
C GLU A 13 -23.98 21.18 19.85
N GLY A 14 -23.86 21.45 18.56
CA GLY A 14 -23.61 20.43 17.56
C GLY A 14 -22.34 19.71 17.99
N SER A 15 -22.51 18.56 18.64
CA SER A 15 -21.48 17.52 18.69
C SER A 15 -21.08 17.28 17.24
N VAL A 16 -19.93 17.85 16.84
CA VAL A 16 -19.23 17.40 15.65
C VAL A 16 -18.92 15.96 15.95
N MET A 17 -19.74 15.03 15.45
CA MET A 17 -19.48 13.61 15.62
C MET A 17 -18.08 13.36 15.07
N SER A 18 -17.15 13.07 15.96
CA SER A 18 -15.79 12.71 15.58
C SER A 18 -15.91 11.49 14.69
N VAL A 19 -15.49 11.63 13.43
CA VAL A 19 -15.46 10.52 12.48
C VAL A 19 -14.55 9.45 13.08
N GLU A 20 -15.14 8.31 13.45
CA GLU A 20 -14.41 7.20 14.05
C GLU A 20 -13.59 6.49 12.96
N TRP A 21 -12.30 6.27 13.22
CA TRP A 21 -11.39 5.53 12.33
C TRP A 21 -11.05 4.19 12.94
N LYS A 22 -10.69 3.20 12.11
CA LYS A 22 -10.28 1.86 12.53
C LYS A 22 -8.97 1.48 11.86
N PRO A 23 -7.98 0.96 12.60
CA PRO A 23 -6.76 0.43 12.01
C PRO A 23 -7.04 -0.96 11.41
N VAL A 24 -6.64 -1.19 10.16
CA VAL A 24 -6.96 -2.44 9.45
C VAL A 24 -5.73 -3.21 8.96
N PHE A 25 -4.65 -2.52 8.62
CA PHE A 25 -3.37 -3.13 8.25
C PHE A 25 -2.21 -2.24 8.66
N VAL A 26 -1.00 -2.81 8.71
CA VAL A 26 0.25 -2.07 8.85
C VAL A 26 1.25 -2.48 7.77
N LEU A 27 2.10 -1.54 7.40
CA LEU A 27 3.14 -1.70 6.39
C LEU A 27 4.49 -1.34 7.03
N PRO A 28 5.29 -2.34 7.45
CA PRO A 28 6.51 -2.08 8.23
C PRO A 28 7.69 -1.60 7.37
N ASN A 29 7.61 -1.76 6.05
CA ASN A 29 8.70 -1.48 5.12
C ASN A 29 8.65 -0.07 4.50
N ILE A 30 7.65 0.72 4.86
CA ILE A 30 7.54 2.12 4.47
C ILE A 30 7.18 2.98 5.68
N ARG A 31 7.68 4.21 5.64
CA ARG A 31 7.26 5.31 6.51
C ARG A 31 6.78 6.45 5.62
N ILE A 32 5.47 6.62 5.52
CA ILE A 32 4.93 7.83 4.88
C ILE A 32 5.17 9.05 5.79
N GLU A 33 5.43 10.21 5.21
CA GLU A 33 5.66 11.45 5.99
C GLU A 33 4.37 12.24 6.23
N ALA A 34 3.45 12.17 5.28
CA ALA A 34 2.13 12.79 5.36
C ALA A 34 1.04 11.75 5.04
N PRO A 35 -0.18 11.93 5.57
CA PRO A 35 -1.31 11.07 5.23
C PRO A 35 -1.59 11.06 3.72
N ILE A 36 -1.75 9.87 3.17
CA ILE A 36 -2.24 9.67 1.80
C ILE A 36 -3.72 9.35 1.89
N GLU A 37 -4.55 10.32 1.52
CA GLU A 37 -5.99 10.30 1.73
C GLU A 37 -6.76 9.65 0.57
N GLY A 38 -7.56 8.64 0.90
CA GLY A 38 -8.53 7.99 0.02
C GLY A 38 -9.97 8.43 0.26
N GLY A 39 -10.23 9.28 1.26
CA GLY A 39 -11.57 9.67 1.69
C GLY A 39 -12.01 8.82 2.88
N GLU A 40 -12.49 7.60 2.60
CA GLU A 40 -12.90 6.63 3.61
C GLU A 40 -11.75 5.74 4.10
N VAL A 41 -10.65 5.71 3.36
CA VAL A 41 -9.45 4.94 3.66
C VAL A 41 -8.26 5.88 3.63
N ALA A 42 -7.27 5.69 4.49
CA ALA A 42 -6.05 6.48 4.48
C ALA A 42 -4.85 5.63 4.87
N LEU A 43 -3.71 5.84 4.19
CA LEU A 43 -2.41 5.42 4.74
C LEU A 43 -1.90 6.60 5.56
N VAL A 44 -1.50 6.34 6.80
CA VAL A 44 -1.07 7.37 7.76
C VAL A 44 0.23 6.98 8.47
N PRO A 45 1.06 7.93 8.89
CA PRO A 45 2.18 7.62 9.76
C PRO A 45 1.70 7.25 11.17
N THR A 46 2.56 6.57 11.96
CA THR A 46 2.21 6.14 13.33
C THR A 46 1.97 7.31 14.30
N ASP A 47 2.50 8.50 13.99
CA ASP A 47 2.31 9.75 14.75
C ASP A 47 1.12 10.59 14.26
N ASP A 48 0.35 10.13 13.27
CA ASP A 48 -0.89 10.78 12.84
C ASP A 48 -1.86 10.94 14.03
N PRO A 49 -2.54 12.10 14.19
CA PRO A 49 -3.48 12.32 15.29
C PRO A 49 -4.54 11.23 15.42
N ARG A 50 -5.05 10.67 14.31
CA ARG A 50 -6.03 9.58 14.33
C ARG A 50 -5.43 8.32 14.94
N VAL A 51 -4.18 7.99 14.63
CA VAL A 51 -3.48 6.83 15.24
C VAL A 51 -3.19 7.10 16.71
N ALA A 52 -2.77 8.31 17.06
CA ALA A 52 -2.55 8.69 18.45
C ALA A 52 -3.83 8.55 19.29
N ASP A 53 -4.98 8.94 18.75
CA ASP A 53 -6.28 8.79 19.40
C ASP A 53 -6.65 7.32 19.59
N LEU A 54 -6.46 6.49 18.54
CA LEU A 54 -6.70 5.06 18.59
C LEU A 54 -5.80 4.35 19.62
N ARG A 55 -4.52 4.74 19.72
CA ARG A 55 -3.59 4.22 20.72
C ARG A 55 -3.97 4.60 22.16
N ARG A 56 -4.68 5.73 22.35
CA ARG A 56 -5.22 6.09 23.68
C ARG A 56 -6.47 5.30 24.03
N GLN A 57 -7.25 4.88 23.03
CA GLN A 57 -8.46 4.08 23.20
C GLN A 57 -8.15 2.58 23.35
N SER A 58 -7.05 2.12 22.75
CA SER A 58 -6.64 0.72 22.71
C SER A 58 -5.20 0.55 23.18
N SER A 59 -5.05 -0.07 24.35
CA SER A 59 -3.73 -0.37 24.91
C SER A 59 -2.99 -1.42 24.09
N ARG A 60 -3.72 -2.38 23.49
CA ARG A 60 -3.12 -3.43 22.65
C ARG A 60 -2.62 -2.90 21.32
N LEU A 61 -3.33 -1.96 20.70
CA LEU A 61 -2.85 -1.29 19.49
C LEU A 61 -1.57 -0.50 19.78
N ALA A 62 -1.55 0.23 20.91
CA ALA A 62 -0.36 0.98 21.31
C ALA A 62 0.85 0.06 21.52
N GLU A 63 0.64 -1.09 22.16
CA GLU A 63 1.67 -2.11 22.37
C GLU A 63 2.09 -2.78 21.04
N PHE A 64 1.13 -3.16 20.19
CA PHE A 64 1.37 -3.79 18.89
C PHE A 64 2.23 -2.91 17.98
N LEU A 65 1.87 -1.63 17.82
CA LEU A 65 2.62 -0.69 16.99
C LEU A 65 4.02 -0.40 17.56
N GLY A 66 4.19 -0.49 18.88
CA GLY A 66 5.48 -0.27 19.56
C GLY A 66 6.45 -1.46 19.49
N ARG A 67 6.04 -2.59 18.90
CA ARG A 67 6.81 -3.86 18.89
C ARG A 67 7.44 -4.19 17.53
N PHE A 68 7.42 -3.26 16.58
CA PHE A 68 8.07 -3.44 15.30
C PHE A 68 9.56 -3.05 15.37
N SER A 69 10.41 -3.90 14.82
CA SER A 69 11.85 -3.67 14.69
C SER A 69 12.37 -4.21 13.37
N ASP A 70 13.55 -3.78 12.94
CA ASP A 70 14.26 -4.43 11.84
C ASP A 70 14.98 -5.72 12.28
N ALA A 71 15.68 -6.36 11.35
CA ALA A 71 16.45 -7.57 11.60
C ALA A 71 17.57 -7.41 12.65
N PHE A 72 17.94 -6.17 12.99
CA PHE A 72 18.97 -5.82 13.97
C PHE A 72 18.38 -5.33 15.30
N GLY A 73 17.05 -5.37 15.45
CA GLY A 73 16.35 -4.91 16.65
C GLY A 73 16.20 -3.39 16.74
N VAL A 74 16.49 -2.65 15.67
CA VAL A 74 16.24 -1.21 15.63
C VAL A 74 14.73 -1.01 15.49
N LEU A 75 14.13 -0.23 16.39
CA LEU A 75 12.69 0.06 16.35
C LEU A 75 12.32 0.79 15.06
N ILE A 76 11.19 0.38 14.47
CA ILE A 76 10.64 0.99 13.26
C ILE A 76 9.20 1.45 13.52
N GLU A 77 8.82 2.55 12.89
CA GLU A 77 7.47 3.09 12.93
C GLU A 77 6.73 2.67 11.66
N PRO A 78 5.84 1.67 11.71
CA PRO A 78 5.13 1.22 10.53
C PRO A 78 4.16 2.29 10.03
N THR A 79 3.86 2.27 8.73
CA THR A 79 2.69 2.98 8.21
C THR A 79 1.43 2.19 8.55
N VAL A 80 0.36 2.89 8.93
CA VAL A 80 -0.92 2.30 9.31
C VAL A 80 -1.94 2.57 8.22
N LEU A 81 -2.69 1.55 7.80
CA LEU A 81 -3.88 1.73 6.99
C LEU A 81 -5.10 1.89 7.91
N LEU A 82 -5.77 3.03 7.77
CA LEU A 82 -7.02 3.33 8.47
C LEU A 82 -8.20 3.23 7.50
N ILE A 83 -9.35 2.83 8.03
CA ILE A 83 -10.66 2.95 7.37
C ILE A 83 -11.62 3.67 8.30
N ARG A 84 -12.51 4.50 7.76
CA ARG A 84 -13.59 5.10 8.54
C ARG A 84 -14.57 4.02 9.01
N ALA A 85 -15.04 4.13 10.24
CA ALA A 85 -15.99 3.20 10.81
C ALA A 85 -17.35 3.22 10.10
N ASP A 86 -17.69 4.33 9.45
CA ASP A 86 -18.92 4.55 8.68
C ASP A 86 -18.73 4.38 7.16
N ALA A 87 -17.61 3.79 6.73
CA ALA A 87 -17.39 3.45 5.33
C ALA A 87 -18.41 2.40 4.83
N PRO A 88 -18.75 2.39 3.53
CA PRO A 88 -19.53 1.30 2.93
C PRO A 88 -18.90 -0.08 3.15
N ASP A 89 -19.72 -1.11 3.35
CA ASP A 89 -19.27 -2.49 3.61
C ASP A 89 -18.32 -3.04 2.52
N SER A 90 -18.50 -2.60 1.27
CA SER A 90 -17.63 -2.94 0.14
C SER A 90 -16.17 -2.52 0.36
N LEU A 91 -15.92 -1.45 1.12
CA LEU A 91 -14.57 -0.97 1.45
C LEU A 91 -13.88 -1.77 2.55
N PHE A 92 -14.62 -2.54 3.35
CA PHE A 92 -14.03 -3.46 4.34
C PHE A 92 -13.49 -4.74 3.70
N SER A 93 -13.68 -4.94 2.40
CA SER A 93 -13.12 -6.09 1.69
C SER A 93 -11.59 -5.98 1.58
N VAL A 94 -10.90 -7.12 1.70
CA VAL A 94 -9.44 -7.19 1.50
C VAL A 94 -9.06 -6.67 0.11
N SER A 95 -9.87 -6.95 -0.90
CA SER A 95 -9.66 -6.45 -2.26
C SER A 95 -9.68 -4.93 -2.34
N ALA A 96 -10.63 -4.26 -1.65
CA ALA A 96 -10.69 -2.79 -1.65
C ALA A 96 -9.47 -2.15 -1.00
N LEU A 97 -9.10 -2.65 0.18
CA LEU A 97 -7.93 -2.18 0.92
C LEU A 97 -6.63 -2.47 0.16
N ALA A 98 -6.50 -3.67 -0.41
CA ALA A 98 -5.39 -4.03 -1.29
C ALA A 98 -5.32 -3.12 -2.51
N GLY A 99 -6.46 -2.84 -3.16
CA GLY A 99 -6.55 -1.93 -4.30
C GLY A 99 -6.10 -0.51 -3.96
N PHE A 100 -6.45 0.00 -2.77
CA PHE A 100 -5.97 1.28 -2.26
C PHE A 100 -4.45 1.29 -2.04
N ARG A 101 -3.90 0.20 -1.48
CA ARG A 101 -2.44 0.05 -1.34
C ARG A 101 -1.76 -0.06 -2.71
N ASP A 102 -2.37 -0.77 -3.67
CA ASP A 102 -1.82 -0.98 -5.02
C ASP A 102 -1.72 0.35 -5.78
N LEU A 103 -2.72 1.23 -5.69
CA LEU A 103 -2.69 2.55 -6.33
C LEU A 103 -1.61 3.48 -5.74
N VAL A 104 -1.36 3.41 -4.41
CA VAL A 104 -0.27 4.17 -3.80
C VAL A 104 1.08 3.60 -4.23
N ALA A 105 1.23 2.28 -4.25
CA ALA A 105 2.46 1.66 -4.71
C ALA A 105 2.79 2.03 -6.16
N HIS A 106 1.77 2.11 -7.04
CA HIS A 106 1.95 2.46 -8.45
C HIS A 106 2.08 3.96 -8.72
N SER A 107 1.72 4.84 -7.79
CA SER A 107 2.11 6.25 -7.90
C SER A 107 3.56 6.48 -7.47
N VAL A 108 4.12 5.61 -6.62
CA VAL A 108 5.50 5.74 -6.13
C VAL A 108 6.52 4.98 -6.98
N ILE A 109 6.31 3.70 -7.23
CA ILE A 109 7.35 2.81 -7.79
C ILE A 109 7.75 3.20 -9.22
N PRO A 110 6.81 3.36 -10.18
CA PRO A 110 7.14 3.82 -11.53
C PRO A 110 7.78 5.20 -11.52
N HIS A 111 7.31 6.11 -10.65
CA HIS A 111 7.87 7.45 -10.52
C HIS A 111 9.32 7.43 -10.07
N ALA A 112 9.63 6.65 -9.01
CA ALA A 112 11.00 6.46 -8.52
C ALA A 112 11.90 5.82 -9.59
N ARG A 113 11.41 4.79 -10.31
CA ARG A 113 12.16 4.15 -11.40
C ARG A 113 12.41 5.12 -12.58
N ALA A 114 11.42 5.92 -12.96
CA ALA A 114 11.56 6.92 -14.01
C ALA A 114 12.62 7.98 -13.63
N ARG A 115 12.62 8.45 -12.37
CA ARG A 115 13.63 9.39 -11.87
C ARG A 115 15.04 8.79 -11.87
N LEU A 116 15.19 7.53 -11.49
CA LEU A 116 16.46 6.83 -11.57
C LEU A 116 16.96 6.71 -13.03
N LEU A 117 16.08 6.40 -13.97
CA LEU A 117 16.43 6.28 -15.37
C LEU A 117 16.82 7.63 -15.99
N ALA A 118 16.04 8.67 -15.73
CA ALA A 118 16.23 10.01 -16.31
C ALA A 118 17.39 10.78 -15.68
N TYR A 119 17.59 10.66 -14.37
CA TYR A 119 18.52 11.53 -13.63
C TYR A 119 19.66 10.77 -12.91
N SER A 120 19.70 9.43 -12.99
CA SER A 120 20.65 8.58 -12.24
C SER A 120 20.67 8.87 -10.73
N ARG A 121 19.57 9.42 -10.20
CA ARG A 121 19.44 9.73 -8.78
C ARG A 121 19.00 8.46 -8.07
N GLN A 122 19.88 7.92 -7.23
CA GLN A 122 19.55 6.81 -6.35
C GLN A 122 18.64 7.29 -5.21
N GLY A 123 17.56 6.55 -4.96
CA GLY A 123 16.61 6.84 -3.89
C GLY A 123 15.16 6.59 -4.30
N GLY A 124 14.30 6.46 -3.29
CA GLY A 124 12.88 6.15 -3.46
C GLY A 124 12.58 4.65 -3.38
N VAL A 125 11.29 4.33 -3.34
CA VAL A 125 10.81 2.96 -3.21
C VAL A 125 10.69 2.33 -4.61
N HIS A 126 11.46 1.28 -4.87
CA HIS A 126 11.51 0.63 -6.19
C HIS A 126 10.81 -0.73 -6.26
N PHE A 127 10.47 -1.32 -5.11
CA PHE A 127 9.95 -2.68 -5.03
C PHE A 127 8.60 -2.73 -4.31
N GLY A 128 7.70 -3.56 -4.83
CA GLY A 128 6.36 -3.78 -4.29
C GLY A 128 6.36 -4.35 -2.87
N ASN A 129 7.43 -5.07 -2.48
CA ASN A 129 7.59 -5.64 -1.14
C ASN A 129 7.46 -4.58 -0.04
N SER A 130 7.88 -3.35 -0.32
CA SER A 130 7.77 -2.22 0.60
C SER A 130 6.31 -1.91 0.98
N PHE A 131 5.35 -2.18 0.08
CA PHE A 131 3.93 -1.93 0.30
C PHE A 131 3.14 -3.15 0.81
N THR A 132 3.81 -4.22 1.23
CA THR A 132 3.13 -5.45 1.65
C THR A 132 2.44 -5.27 3.00
N PHE A 133 1.19 -5.70 3.11
CA PHE A 133 0.48 -5.74 4.38
C PHE A 133 1.12 -6.76 5.31
N TYR A 134 1.32 -6.36 6.55
CA TYR A 134 1.70 -7.28 7.61
C TYR A 134 0.53 -8.23 7.93
N PRO A 135 0.76 -9.53 8.09
CA PRO A 135 -0.32 -10.52 8.21
C PRO A 135 -1.04 -10.51 9.56
N TRP A 136 -0.53 -9.77 10.54
CA TRP A 136 -1.07 -9.66 11.89
C TRP A 136 -1.64 -8.28 12.16
N MET A 137 -2.79 -8.22 12.82
CA MET A 137 -3.38 -7.00 13.38
C MET A 137 -4.08 -7.29 14.71
N VAL A 138 -4.27 -6.26 15.53
CA VAL A 138 -5.14 -6.33 16.72
C VAL A 138 -6.58 -6.53 16.27
N ASP A 139 -7.32 -7.38 16.99
CA ASP A 139 -8.72 -7.65 16.68
C ASP A 139 -9.64 -6.48 17.03
N LYS A 140 -10.91 -6.57 16.59
CA LYS A 140 -11.91 -5.53 16.81
C LYS A 140 -12.34 -5.39 18.28
N HIS A 141 -11.95 -6.32 19.16
CA HIS A 141 -12.32 -6.35 20.57
C HIS A 141 -11.19 -5.87 21.48
N ASP A 142 -10.04 -5.52 20.91
CA ASP A 142 -8.84 -5.12 21.65
C ASP A 142 -8.29 -6.22 22.58
N GLU A 143 -8.51 -7.50 22.24
CA GLU A 143 -8.14 -8.62 23.12
C GLU A 143 -6.88 -9.34 22.63
N TYR A 144 -6.83 -9.65 21.34
CA TYR A 144 -5.78 -10.50 20.74
C TYR A 144 -5.26 -9.93 19.42
N MET A 145 -4.14 -10.48 18.97
CA MET A 145 -3.71 -10.36 17.59
C MET A 145 -4.30 -11.49 16.78
N VAL A 146 -4.76 -11.17 15.57
CA VAL A 146 -5.30 -12.14 14.61
C VAL A 146 -4.52 -12.08 13.31
N ALA A 147 -4.27 -13.25 12.73
CA ALA A 147 -3.80 -13.39 11.35
C ALA A 147 -4.79 -14.25 10.58
N ARG A 148 -5.15 -13.76 9.40
CA ARG A 148 -6.07 -14.43 8.47
C ARG A 148 -5.51 -14.31 7.07
N THR A 149 -4.75 -15.33 6.67
CA THR A 149 -4.23 -15.49 5.32
C THR A 149 -4.69 -16.85 4.77
N PRO A 150 -4.59 -17.10 3.46
CA PRO A 150 -4.91 -18.42 2.89
C PRO A 150 -4.10 -19.57 3.51
N ALA A 151 -2.92 -19.28 4.09
CA ALA A 151 -2.04 -20.27 4.69
C ALA A 151 -2.12 -20.32 6.23
N LEU A 152 -2.74 -19.32 6.88
CA LEU A 152 -2.70 -19.16 8.32
C LEU A 152 -4.00 -18.56 8.85
N TYR A 153 -4.61 -19.24 9.82
CA TYR A 153 -5.65 -18.68 10.69
C TYR A 153 -5.21 -18.85 12.14
N ALA A 154 -4.82 -17.77 12.80
CA ALA A 154 -4.21 -17.86 14.12
C ALA A 154 -4.53 -16.64 15.00
N ILE A 155 -4.47 -16.89 16.32
CA ILE A 155 -4.70 -15.90 17.38
C ILE A 155 -3.47 -15.93 18.30
N HIS A 156 -2.91 -14.76 18.62
CA HIS A 156 -1.76 -14.64 19.52
C HIS A 156 -1.89 -13.47 20.48
N ASN A 157 -1.09 -13.53 21.54
CA ASN A 157 -0.95 -12.46 22.52
C ASN A 157 0.00 -11.38 22.01
N VAL A 158 -0.39 -10.12 22.19
CA VAL A 158 0.43 -8.95 21.82
C VAL A 158 1.74 -8.92 22.61
N GLU A 159 1.76 -9.38 23.87
CA GLU A 159 2.97 -9.25 24.70
C GLU A 159 4.15 -10.11 24.22
N LYS A 160 3.85 -11.15 23.42
CA LYS A 160 4.85 -12.05 22.85
C LYS A 160 5.22 -11.67 21.41
N PHE A 161 4.56 -10.67 20.85
CA PHE A 161 4.76 -10.25 19.48
C PHE A 161 6.09 -9.52 19.31
N HIS A 162 6.77 -9.86 18.21
CA HIS A 162 7.96 -9.19 17.72
C HIS A 162 7.74 -8.93 16.23
N GLY A 163 7.30 -7.72 15.91
CA GLY A 163 7.07 -7.31 14.53
C GLY A 163 8.40 -7.11 13.82
N GLN A 164 8.49 -7.57 12.57
CA GLN A 164 9.69 -7.40 11.76
C GLN A 164 9.38 -6.77 10.40
N SER A 165 10.23 -5.84 9.97
CA SER A 165 10.33 -5.51 8.55
C SER A 165 10.85 -6.70 7.76
N THR A 166 10.61 -6.69 6.45
CA THR A 166 11.20 -7.66 5.55
C THR A 166 12.67 -7.32 5.37
N PRO A 167 13.62 -8.22 5.72
CA PRO A 167 15.05 -7.89 5.70
C PRO A 167 15.59 -7.65 4.28
N GLU A 168 14.87 -8.09 3.26
CA GLU A 168 15.24 -7.96 1.85
C GLU A 168 15.04 -6.54 1.30
N VAL A 169 14.21 -5.72 1.96
CA VAL A 169 13.98 -4.32 1.57
C VAL A 169 14.30 -3.35 2.70
N PRO A 170 14.92 -2.20 2.39
CA PRO A 170 15.09 -1.15 3.37
C PRO A 170 13.73 -0.55 3.77
N VAL A 171 13.62 -0.11 5.03
CA VAL A 171 12.50 0.73 5.47
C VAL A 171 12.73 2.14 4.93
N LEU A 172 11.92 2.53 3.95
CA LEU A 172 12.11 3.79 3.22
C LEU A 172 11.04 4.82 3.56
N ARG A 173 11.40 6.10 3.45
CA ARG A 173 10.45 7.20 3.58
C ARG A 173 9.74 7.46 2.26
N VAL A 174 8.46 7.80 2.33
CA VAL A 174 7.65 8.25 1.20
C VAL A 174 7.11 9.63 1.53
N SER A 175 7.59 10.63 0.79
CA SER A 175 7.16 12.02 0.87
C SER A 175 6.18 12.34 -0.27
N ASP A 176 5.54 13.52 -0.21
CA ASP A 176 4.69 14.01 -1.31
C ASP A 176 5.45 14.10 -2.65
N SER A 177 6.77 14.35 -2.60
CA SER A 177 7.61 14.45 -3.80
C SER A 177 7.92 13.11 -4.46
N ASP A 178 7.58 12.01 -3.80
CA ASP A 178 7.75 10.65 -4.32
C ASP A 178 6.49 10.13 -5.00
N LEU A 179 5.36 10.82 -4.84
CA LEU A 179 4.08 10.46 -5.44
C LEU A 179 3.95 11.08 -6.84
N ASP A 180 3.59 10.25 -7.82
CA ASP A 180 2.95 10.72 -9.04
C ASP A 180 1.51 11.14 -8.72
N THR A 181 1.33 12.38 -8.26
CA THR A 181 0.03 12.91 -7.82
C THR A 181 -1.04 12.83 -8.90
N PRO A 182 -0.79 13.23 -10.17
CA PRO A 182 -1.78 13.10 -11.23
C PRO A 182 -2.25 11.66 -11.45
N LEU A 183 -1.32 10.70 -11.44
CA LEU A 183 -1.67 9.28 -11.55
C LEU A 183 -2.50 8.81 -10.34
N LEU A 184 -2.05 9.16 -9.13
CA LEU A 184 -2.72 8.77 -7.89
C LEU A 184 -4.16 9.30 -7.85
N GLU A 185 -4.38 10.58 -8.14
CA GLU A 185 -5.71 11.20 -8.16
C GLU A 185 -6.65 10.53 -9.16
N GLY A 186 -6.15 10.24 -10.37
CA GLY A 186 -6.92 9.53 -11.40
C GLY A 186 -7.32 8.11 -10.98
N LEU A 187 -6.39 7.36 -10.37
CA LEU A 187 -6.66 6.01 -9.86
C LEU A 187 -7.61 6.03 -8.66
N LEU A 188 -7.45 6.98 -7.73
CA LEU A 188 -8.32 7.16 -6.58
C LEU A 188 -9.76 7.47 -6.99
N ALA A 189 -9.95 8.33 -7.99
CA ALA A 189 -11.28 8.63 -8.51
C ALA A 189 -12.00 7.37 -9.00
N ARG A 190 -11.31 6.51 -9.75
CA ARG A 190 -11.87 5.23 -10.22
C ARG A 190 -12.04 4.20 -9.10
N TRP A 191 -11.16 4.19 -8.11
CA TRP A 191 -11.25 3.29 -6.96
C TRP A 191 -12.50 3.56 -6.15
N ARG A 192 -12.82 4.84 -5.92
CA ARG A 192 -14.05 5.27 -5.25
C ARG A 192 -15.30 4.88 -6.04
N VAL A 193 -15.27 5.02 -7.37
CA VAL A 193 -16.39 4.61 -8.23
C VAL A 193 -16.62 3.10 -8.16
N TRP A 194 -15.56 2.31 -8.28
CA TRP A 194 -15.67 0.85 -8.20
C TRP A 194 -16.24 0.42 -6.86
N TYR A 195 -15.56 0.74 -5.78
CA TYR A 195 -15.94 0.22 -4.47
C TYR A 195 -17.13 0.96 -3.84
N GLY A 196 -17.54 2.10 -4.39
CA GLY A 196 -18.81 2.75 -4.07
C GLY A 196 -20.01 2.23 -4.87
N SER A 197 -19.80 1.41 -5.91
CA SER A 197 -20.86 0.90 -6.80
C SER A 197 -21.25 -0.54 -6.45
N GLU A 198 -22.56 -0.83 -6.48
CA GLU A 198 -23.08 -2.21 -6.37
C GLU A 198 -22.82 -3.03 -7.64
N ALA A 199 -22.64 -2.37 -8.79
CA ALA A 199 -22.43 -3.00 -10.09
C ALA A 199 -21.27 -2.31 -10.82
N PRO A 200 -20.02 -2.76 -10.61
CA PRO A 200 -18.87 -2.09 -11.19
C PRO A 200 -18.70 -2.36 -12.67
N ALA A 201 -18.17 -1.36 -13.37
CA ALA A 201 -17.83 -1.48 -14.77
C ALA A 201 -16.75 -2.56 -14.98
N VAL A 202 -16.84 -3.30 -16.08
CA VAL A 202 -15.89 -4.38 -16.40
C VAL A 202 -14.47 -3.82 -16.51
N GLU A 203 -14.34 -2.59 -17.01
CA GLU A 203 -13.10 -1.85 -17.18
C GLU A 203 -12.45 -1.49 -15.85
N ASP A 204 -13.24 -1.18 -14.82
CA ASP A 204 -12.71 -0.93 -13.47
C ASP A 204 -12.21 -2.24 -12.84
N VAL A 205 -13.01 -3.30 -12.96
CA VAL A 205 -12.61 -4.64 -12.47
C VAL A 205 -11.32 -5.11 -13.12
N ALA A 206 -11.20 -4.95 -14.44
CA ALA A 206 -9.99 -5.28 -15.20
C ALA A 206 -8.81 -4.41 -14.75
N MET A 207 -8.99 -3.09 -14.64
CA MET A 207 -7.93 -2.17 -14.23
C MET A 207 -7.33 -2.53 -12.87
N PHE A 208 -8.15 -2.78 -11.86
CA PHE A 208 -7.61 -3.06 -10.53
C PHE A 208 -7.05 -4.48 -10.36
N ARG A 209 -7.57 -5.46 -11.10
CA ARG A 209 -6.90 -6.77 -11.22
C ARG A 209 -5.53 -6.63 -11.89
N SER A 210 -5.44 -5.78 -12.91
CA SER A 210 -4.16 -5.46 -13.57
C SER A 210 -3.20 -4.78 -12.60
N LEU A 211 -3.64 -3.77 -11.84
CA LEU A 211 -2.81 -3.10 -10.82
C LEU A 211 -2.33 -4.07 -9.74
N ASN A 212 -3.18 -4.98 -9.29
CA ASN A 212 -2.79 -6.01 -8.34
C ASN A 212 -1.69 -6.92 -8.90
N MET A 213 -1.85 -7.38 -10.14
CA MET A 213 -0.83 -8.18 -10.83
C MET A 213 0.47 -7.39 -11.03
N ALA A 214 0.37 -6.12 -11.41
CA ALA A 214 1.49 -5.22 -11.60
C ALA A 214 2.26 -4.94 -10.28
N LEU A 215 1.57 -4.94 -9.13
CA LEU A 215 2.25 -4.83 -7.82
C LEU A 215 3.15 -6.04 -7.59
N HIS A 216 2.64 -7.25 -7.84
CA HIS A 216 3.41 -8.48 -7.75
C HIS A 216 4.57 -8.50 -8.75
N ALA A 217 4.33 -8.01 -9.97
CA ALA A 217 5.37 -7.84 -10.98
C ALA A 217 6.43 -6.78 -10.62
N SER A 218 6.12 -5.92 -9.65
CA SER A 218 7.03 -4.89 -9.11
C SER A 218 7.81 -5.35 -7.87
N MET A 219 7.57 -6.57 -7.38
CA MET A 219 8.31 -7.12 -6.23
C MET A 219 9.78 -7.35 -6.55
N LEU A 220 10.58 -7.56 -5.51
CA LEU A 220 11.93 -8.09 -5.64
C LEU A 220 11.87 -9.41 -6.42
N PRO A 221 12.71 -9.60 -7.46
CA PRO A 221 12.70 -10.80 -8.29
C PRO A 221 12.96 -12.07 -7.47
N ALA A 222 13.85 -11.95 -6.50
CA ALA A 222 14.21 -12.95 -5.51
C ALA A 222 14.82 -12.23 -4.30
N GLY A 223 15.06 -12.97 -3.22
CA GLY A 223 15.77 -12.47 -2.05
C GLY A 223 17.27 -12.31 -2.33
N SER A 224 18.09 -12.67 -1.34
CA SER A 224 19.56 -12.57 -1.43
C SER A 224 20.22 -13.49 -2.47
N ASP A 225 19.48 -14.45 -3.03
CA ASP A 225 19.94 -15.52 -3.92
C ASP A 225 19.47 -15.35 -5.38
N GLY A 226 19.06 -14.14 -5.76
CA GLY A 226 18.48 -13.88 -7.07
C GLY A 226 19.37 -14.22 -8.25
N ILE A 227 18.79 -14.91 -9.22
CA ILE A 227 19.42 -15.26 -10.49
C ILE A 227 18.67 -14.61 -11.66
N PHE A 228 19.32 -14.56 -12.82
CA PHE A 228 18.74 -13.96 -14.02
C PHE A 228 17.34 -14.52 -14.38
N TYR A 229 17.08 -15.80 -14.10
CA TYR A 229 15.79 -16.44 -14.39
C TYR A 229 14.63 -15.93 -13.52
N ASP A 230 14.90 -15.39 -12.33
CA ASP A 230 13.86 -14.81 -11.48
C ASP A 230 13.23 -13.56 -12.11
N GLN A 231 13.99 -12.88 -12.97
CA GLN A 231 13.49 -11.76 -13.77
C GLN A 231 12.44 -12.19 -14.79
N GLY A 232 12.60 -13.39 -15.36
CA GLY A 232 11.63 -13.97 -16.27
C GLY A 232 10.24 -14.09 -15.63
N ARG A 233 10.19 -14.42 -14.33
CA ARG A 233 8.92 -14.51 -13.58
C ARG A 233 8.23 -13.15 -13.47
N LEU A 234 8.96 -12.11 -13.09
CA LEU A 234 8.39 -10.75 -12.98
C LEU A 234 7.92 -10.22 -14.34
N VAL A 235 8.67 -10.48 -15.41
CA VAL A 235 8.28 -10.12 -16.77
C VAL A 235 6.97 -10.81 -17.17
N SER A 236 6.81 -12.09 -16.87
CA SER A 236 5.55 -12.81 -17.12
C SER A 236 4.37 -12.23 -16.32
N LEU A 237 4.59 -11.75 -15.09
CA LEU A 237 3.56 -11.07 -14.32
C LEU A 237 3.18 -9.72 -14.93
N TRP A 238 4.14 -8.95 -15.44
CA TRP A 238 3.85 -7.71 -16.17
C TRP A 238 3.06 -7.96 -17.45
N VAL A 239 3.40 -9.00 -18.22
CA VAL A 239 2.61 -9.45 -19.37
C VAL A 239 1.17 -9.72 -18.94
N SER A 240 0.99 -10.53 -17.89
CA SER A 240 -0.34 -10.86 -17.37
C SER A 240 -1.11 -9.61 -16.91
N ALA A 241 -0.45 -8.65 -16.28
CA ALA A 241 -1.07 -7.39 -15.88
C ALA A 241 -1.61 -6.61 -17.10
N PHE A 242 -0.82 -6.49 -18.17
CA PHE A 242 -1.28 -5.83 -19.40
C PHE A 242 -2.39 -6.62 -20.08
N GLU A 243 -2.27 -7.94 -20.17
CA GLU A 243 -3.31 -8.80 -20.74
C GLU A 243 -4.64 -8.62 -20.01
N ILE A 244 -4.63 -8.59 -18.66
CA ILE A 244 -5.83 -8.33 -17.86
C ILE A 244 -6.44 -6.96 -18.19
N LEU A 245 -5.60 -5.92 -18.35
CA LEU A 245 -6.06 -4.56 -18.61
C LEU A 245 -6.77 -4.41 -19.96
N VAL A 246 -6.26 -5.09 -20.99
CA VAL A 246 -6.79 -5.01 -22.37
C VAL A 246 -7.79 -6.12 -22.68
N HIS A 247 -8.03 -7.06 -21.76
CA HIS A 247 -8.95 -8.17 -22.02
C HIS A 247 -10.39 -7.64 -22.14
N PRO A 248 -11.12 -7.97 -23.22
CA PRO A 248 -12.51 -7.50 -23.41
C PRO A 248 -13.54 -8.16 -22.48
N GLY A 249 -13.11 -8.87 -21.43
CA GLY A 249 -13.94 -9.79 -20.65
C GLY A 249 -14.45 -11.03 -21.44
N GLY A 250 -15.07 -11.99 -20.75
CA GLY A 250 -15.71 -13.17 -21.37
C GLY A 250 -14.76 -14.09 -22.15
N SER A 251 -15.26 -14.74 -23.21
CA SER A 251 -14.49 -15.61 -24.15
C SER A 251 -13.81 -14.82 -25.29
N GLY A 252 -13.81 -13.49 -25.22
CA GLY A 252 -13.16 -12.64 -26.21
C GLY A 252 -11.64 -12.80 -26.14
N LYS A 253 -10.98 -12.71 -27.30
CA LYS A 253 -9.51 -12.63 -27.35
C LYS A 253 -9.09 -11.21 -27.00
N SER A 254 -7.97 -11.05 -26.31
CA SER A 254 -7.36 -9.74 -26.09
C SER A 254 -7.01 -9.12 -27.44
N ASP A 255 -7.66 -8.01 -27.77
CA ASP A 255 -7.30 -7.22 -28.95
C ASP A 255 -6.16 -6.28 -28.55
N LEU A 256 -4.99 -6.54 -29.15
CA LEU A 256 -3.79 -5.70 -29.19
C LEU A 256 -2.86 -5.70 -27.96
N PHE A 257 -1.72 -6.38 -28.15
CA PHE A 257 -0.43 -5.89 -27.67
C PHE A 257 -0.04 -4.67 -28.52
N ASP A 258 0.08 -3.47 -27.92
CA ASP A 258 1.06 -2.51 -28.44
C ASP A 258 2.44 -3.06 -28.13
N ALA A 259 2.93 -3.90 -29.04
CA ALA A 259 4.22 -4.56 -28.92
C ALA A 259 5.36 -3.54 -28.75
N ALA A 260 5.20 -2.30 -29.23
CA ALA A 260 6.21 -1.26 -29.07
C ALA A 260 6.23 -0.69 -27.64
N ALA A 261 5.06 -0.39 -27.07
CA ALA A 261 4.96 0.03 -25.67
C ALA A 261 5.44 -1.07 -24.71
N PHE A 262 5.07 -2.33 -24.97
CA PHE A 262 5.55 -3.47 -24.20
C PHE A 262 7.06 -3.69 -24.36
N ALA A 263 7.61 -3.62 -25.58
CA ALA A 263 9.05 -3.73 -25.80
C ALA A 263 9.82 -2.59 -25.14
N ALA A 264 9.30 -1.36 -25.16
CA ALA A 264 9.88 -0.22 -24.46
C ALA A 264 9.90 -0.45 -22.94
N PHE A 265 8.80 -0.97 -22.39
CA PHE A 265 8.71 -1.35 -20.98
C PHE A 265 9.72 -2.44 -20.60
N ILE A 266 9.81 -3.52 -21.38
CA ILE A 266 10.79 -4.60 -21.15
C ILE A 266 12.22 -4.08 -21.24
N ASN A 267 12.52 -3.22 -22.22
CA ASN A 267 13.84 -2.59 -22.33
C ASN A 267 14.16 -1.68 -21.14
N ALA A 268 13.16 -0.95 -20.61
CA ALA A 268 13.34 -0.13 -19.41
C ALA A 268 13.59 -0.99 -18.16
N GLN A 269 12.89 -2.13 -18.02
CA GLN A 269 13.15 -3.10 -16.95
C GLN A 269 14.58 -3.67 -17.07
N ILE A 270 14.97 -4.14 -18.26
CA ILE A 270 16.31 -4.67 -18.50
C ILE A 270 17.37 -3.61 -18.17
N SER A 271 17.19 -2.36 -18.61
CA SER A 271 18.11 -1.25 -18.35
C SER A 271 18.24 -0.91 -16.87
N PHE A 272 17.12 -0.86 -16.13
CA PHE A 272 17.11 -0.68 -14.68
C PHE A 272 17.92 -1.77 -13.98
N MET A 273 17.69 -3.03 -14.35
CA MET A 273 18.37 -4.17 -13.75
C MET A 273 19.85 -4.22 -14.09
N ASP A 274 20.22 -3.86 -15.32
CA ASP A 274 21.62 -3.84 -15.75
C ASP A 274 22.43 -2.77 -15.00
N LYS A 275 21.79 -1.64 -14.65
CA LYS A 275 22.37 -0.64 -13.74
C LYS A 275 22.54 -1.19 -12.32
N GLN A 276 21.56 -1.94 -11.81
CA GLN A 276 21.64 -2.55 -10.47
C GLN A 276 22.77 -3.60 -10.39
N ARG A 277 22.86 -4.49 -11.38
CA ARG A 277 23.93 -5.50 -11.45
C ARG A 277 25.32 -4.86 -11.45
N LYS A 278 25.53 -3.82 -12.26
CA LYS A 278 26.81 -3.09 -12.31
C LYS A 278 27.17 -2.44 -10.97
N PHE A 279 26.17 -2.00 -10.21
CA PHE A 279 26.36 -1.46 -8.87
C PHE A 279 26.78 -2.55 -7.87
N GLU A 280 26.14 -3.73 -7.90
CA GLU A 280 26.51 -4.88 -7.07
C GLU A 280 27.93 -5.38 -7.39
N GLU A 281 28.28 -5.49 -8.67
CA GLU A 281 29.64 -5.84 -9.13
C GLU A 281 30.69 -4.83 -8.65
N ALA A 282 30.36 -3.53 -8.64
CA ALA A 282 31.24 -2.48 -8.13
C ALA A 282 31.45 -2.59 -6.60
N LEU A 283 30.41 -2.90 -5.83
CA LEU A 283 30.51 -3.12 -4.38
C LEU A 283 31.37 -4.33 -4.01
N MET A 284 31.27 -5.42 -4.79
CA MET A 284 32.06 -6.63 -4.57
C MET A 284 33.53 -6.49 -4.98
N THR A 285 33.84 -5.52 -5.84
CA THR A 285 35.20 -5.25 -6.32
C THR A 285 35.89 -4.10 -5.59
N SER A 286 35.15 -3.24 -4.87
CA SER A 286 35.76 -2.26 -3.96
C SER A 286 36.31 -2.95 -2.72
N ARG A 287 37.64 -3.18 -2.69
CA ARG A 287 38.33 -3.58 -1.46
C ARG A 287 38.12 -2.50 -0.38
N PRO A 288 37.81 -2.87 0.87
CA PRO A 288 37.90 -1.93 1.97
C PRO A 288 39.37 -1.49 2.09
N GLY A 289 39.60 -0.18 1.97
CA GLY A 289 40.89 0.47 2.22
C GLY A 289 41.10 0.74 3.71
#